data_AF-A0A8T7EM46-F1
#
_entry.id   AF-A0A8T7EM46-F1
#
_cell.length_a   1.000
_cell.length_b   1.000
_cell.length_c   1.000
_cell.angle_alpha   90.00
_cell.angle_beta   90.00
_cell.angle_gamma   90.00
#
_symmetry.space_group_name_H-M   'P 1'
#
loop_
_entity.id
_entity.type
_entity.pdbx_description
1 polymer ?
#
loop_
_entity_poly.entity_id
_entity_poly.type
_entity_poly.pdbx_seq_one_letter_code
_entity_poly.pdbx_strand_id
1 'polypeptide(L)'
;MIAIIETAMGIVRLAEIAAASRRLDALAFGAEDLAGDMGAVRTQNGHESQYARSAVVLHAKAFGLVSPRYPFHQLQGGRNTAGR
;
A
#
# COMPACT_ATOMS: atom_id res chain seq x y z
N MET A 1 7.77 3.38 11.05
CA MET A 1 6.35 3.80 11.11
C MET A 1 5.57 3.12 10.00
N ILE A 2 4.27 2.87 10.20
CA ILE A 2 3.38 2.32 9.17
C ILE A 2 2.23 3.31 8.97
N ALA A 3 1.93 3.64 7.73
CA ALA A 3 0.73 4.41 7.39
C ALA A 3 -0.37 3.46 6.89
N ILE A 4 -1.57 3.59 7.44
CA ILE A 4 -2.75 2.84 7.00
C ILE A 4 -3.52 3.72 6.01
N ILE A 5 -3.75 3.18 4.82
CA ILE A 5 -4.48 3.85 3.74
C ILE A 5 -5.88 3.24 3.66
N GLU A 6 -6.86 4.02 4.06
CA GLU A 6 -8.22 3.53 4.30
C GLU A 6 -9.32 4.55 3.93
N THR A 7 -8.94 5.62 3.22
CA THR A 7 -9.87 6.63 2.69
C THR A 7 -9.59 6.89 1.22
N ALA A 8 -10.61 7.34 0.47
CA ALA A 8 -10.51 7.70 -0.94
C ALA A 8 -9.47 8.81 -1.15
N MET A 9 -9.46 9.81 -0.26
CA MET A 9 -8.45 10.88 -0.29
C MET A 9 -7.04 10.35 -0.02
N GLY A 10 -6.91 9.36 0.87
CA GLY A 10 -5.64 8.66 1.11
C GLY A 10 -5.13 7.95 -0.15
N ILE A 11 -6.02 7.32 -0.92
CA ILE A 11 -5.68 6.69 -2.21
C ILE A 11 -5.25 7.74 -3.25
N VAL A 12 -5.97 8.86 -3.36
CA VAL A 12 -5.64 9.96 -4.30
C VAL A 12 -4.28 10.58 -3.98
N ARG A 13 -3.91 10.69 -2.70
CA ARG A 13 -2.68 11.33 -2.24
C ARG A 13 -1.55 10.36 -1.89
N LEU A 14 -1.58 9.14 -2.43
CA LEU A 14 -0.63 8.07 -2.09
C LEU A 14 0.84 8.48 -2.22
N ALA A 15 1.20 9.17 -3.30
CA ALA A 15 2.57 9.63 -3.52
C ALA A 15 3.05 10.63 -2.44
N GLU A 16 2.18 11.57 -2.05
CA GLU A 16 2.50 12.54 -1.00
C GLU A 16 2.69 11.84 0.36
N ILE A 17 1.81 10.90 0.69
CA ILE A 17 1.89 10.14 1.94
C ILE A 17 3.16 9.29 1.96
N ALA A 18 3.47 8.59 0.86
CA ALA A 18 4.66 7.76 0.74
C ALA A 18 5.96 8.57 0.88
N ALA A 19 5.96 9.82 0.42
CA ALA A 19 7.10 10.74 0.51
C ALA A 19 7.15 11.54 1.83
N ALA A 20 6.10 11.51 2.65
CA ALA A 20 5.91 12.44 3.76
C ALA A 20 6.98 12.34 4.85
N SER A 21 7.63 11.19 5.01
CA SER A 21 8.62 10.99 6.07
C SER A 21 9.64 9.90 5.76
N ARG A 22 10.92 10.17 6.07
CA ARG A 22 11.99 9.15 6.07
C ARG A 22 11.83 8.06 7.12
N ARG A 23 10.94 8.23 8.10
CA ARG A 23 10.63 7.24 9.14
C ARG A 23 9.48 6.30 8.75
N LEU A 24 8.87 6.52 7.59
CA LEU A 24 7.82 5.66 7.06
C LEU A 24 8.49 4.41 6.48
N ASP A 25 8.10 3.24 6.98
CA ASP A 25 8.67 1.95 6.60
C ASP A 25 7.69 1.14 5.74
N ALA A 26 6.39 1.41 5.86
CA ALA A 26 5.36 0.62 5.17
C ALA A 26 4.05 1.38 4.90
N LEU A 27 3.35 0.94 3.84
CA LEU A 27 1.97 1.29 3.55
C LEU A 27 1.07 0.06 3.72
N ALA A 28 0.12 0.15 4.65
CA ALA A 28 -0.95 -0.83 4.86
C ALA A 28 -2.24 -0.35 4.19
N PHE A 29 -3.10 -1.29 3.79
CA PHE A 29 -4.37 -0.97 3.15
C PHE A 29 -5.54 -1.45 4.02
N GLY A 30 -6.47 -0.56 4.37
CA GLY A 30 -7.70 -0.84 5.11
C GLY A 30 -8.89 -0.96 4.15
N ALA A 31 -9.43 -2.17 3.98
CA ALA A 31 -10.46 -2.44 2.96
C ALA A 31 -11.89 -2.15 3.43
N GLU A 32 -12.14 -2.32 4.72
CA GLU A 32 -13.46 -2.11 5.32
C GLU A 32 -13.77 -0.62 5.41
N ASP A 33 -12.86 0.14 6.02
CA ASP A 33 -13.01 1.60 6.15
C ASP A 33 -13.01 2.29 4.79
N LEU A 34 -12.17 1.84 3.82
CA LEU A 34 -12.21 2.40 2.48
C LEU A 34 -13.56 2.15 1.80
N ALA A 35 -14.16 0.97 1.96
CA ALA A 35 -15.47 0.69 1.38
C ALA A 35 -16.54 1.60 2.00
N GLY A 36 -16.48 1.84 3.32
CA GLY A 36 -17.34 2.81 3.99
C GLY A 36 -17.17 4.23 3.45
N ASP A 37 -15.93 4.70 3.32
CA ASP A 37 -15.60 6.05 2.84
C ASP A 37 -16.01 6.28 1.38
N MET A 38 -15.86 5.27 0.52
CA MET A 38 -16.30 5.34 -0.88
C MET A 38 -17.83 5.16 -1.05
N GLY A 39 -18.56 4.79 0.01
CA GLY A 39 -19.95 4.34 -0.10
C GLY A 39 -20.11 3.08 -0.96
N ALA A 40 -19.06 2.25 -1.03
CA ALA A 40 -19.02 1.06 -1.84
C ALA A 40 -19.61 -0.15 -1.10
N VAL A 41 -20.35 -0.99 -1.83
CA VAL A 41 -20.81 -2.28 -1.32
C VAL A 41 -19.66 -3.29 -1.40
N ARG A 42 -19.32 -3.90 -0.27
CA ARG A 42 -18.32 -4.97 -0.21
C ARG A 42 -18.77 -6.16 -1.06
N THR A 43 -17.93 -6.55 -2.00
CA THR A 43 -18.16 -7.76 -2.80
C THR A 43 -17.33 -8.91 -2.25
N GLN A 44 -17.81 -10.15 -2.39
CA GLN A 44 -17.04 -11.34 -1.98
C GLN A 44 -15.69 -11.42 -2.70
N ASN A 45 -15.64 -10.97 -3.95
CA ASN A 45 -14.42 -10.95 -4.77
C ASN A 45 -13.53 -9.72 -4.51
N GLY A 46 -14.01 -8.74 -3.74
CA GLY A 46 -13.28 -7.50 -3.42
C GLY A 46 -13.00 -6.59 -4.62
N HIS A 47 -13.85 -6.60 -5.64
CA HIS A 47 -13.69 -5.78 -6.86
C HIS A 47 -13.69 -4.28 -6.54
N GLU A 48 -14.49 -3.86 -5.57
CA GLU A 48 -14.60 -2.46 -5.15
C GLU A 48 -13.28 -1.87 -4.64
N SER A 49 -12.37 -2.72 -4.16
CA SER A 49 -11.08 -2.32 -3.61
C SER A 49 -9.89 -2.71 -4.49
N GLN A 50 -10.12 -3.27 -5.68
CA GLN A 50 -9.05 -3.80 -6.54
C GLN A 50 -8.08 -2.69 -6.99
N TYR A 51 -8.60 -1.54 -7.41
CA TYR A 51 -7.79 -0.38 -7.77
C TYR A 51 -6.95 0.09 -6.57
N ALA A 52 -7.60 0.35 -5.44
CA ALA A 52 -6.95 0.85 -4.23
C ALA A 52 -5.83 -0.08 -3.74
N ARG A 53 -6.08 -1.39 -3.71
CA ARG A 53 -5.07 -2.42 -3.39
C ARG A 53 -3.86 -2.34 -4.30
N SER A 54 -4.11 -2.27 -5.61
CA SER A 54 -3.04 -2.25 -6.62
C SER A 54 -2.24 -0.95 -6.51
N ALA A 55 -2.91 0.18 -6.27
CA ALA A 55 -2.26 1.48 -6.12
C ALA A 55 -1.35 1.53 -4.89
N VAL A 56 -1.81 1.05 -3.72
CA VAL A 56 -1.01 1.04 -2.48
C VAL A 56 0.28 0.26 -2.66
N VAL A 57 0.18 -0.91 -3.28
CA VAL A 57 1.32 -1.76 -3.60
C VAL A 57 2.32 -1.05 -4.51
N LEU A 58 1.82 -0.47 -5.59
CA LEU A 58 2.65 0.15 -6.62
C LEU A 58 3.42 1.32 -6.02
N HIS A 59 2.74 2.16 -5.23
CA HIS A 59 3.37 3.29 -4.55
C HIS A 59 4.34 2.82 -3.47
N ALA A 60 3.99 1.82 -2.66
CA ALA A 60 4.92 1.29 -1.67
C ALA A 60 6.24 0.86 -2.35
N LYS A 61 6.16 0.11 -3.46
CA LYS A 61 7.36 -0.30 -4.19
C LYS A 61 8.11 0.87 -4.82
N ALA A 62 7.41 1.83 -5.42
CA ALA A 62 8.02 3.01 -6.05
C ALA A 62 8.82 3.87 -5.06
N PHE A 63 8.37 3.95 -3.80
CA PHE A 63 9.01 4.73 -2.74
C PHE A 63 9.91 3.90 -1.81
N GLY A 64 10.16 2.61 -2.13
CA GLY A 64 11.03 1.74 -1.33
C GLY A 64 10.43 1.31 0.01
N LEU A 65 9.11 1.42 0.17
CA LEU A 65 8.36 1.03 1.37
C LEU A 65 7.87 -0.42 1.27
N VAL A 66 7.66 -1.04 2.42
CA VAL A 66 7.03 -2.37 2.51
C VAL A 66 5.51 -2.25 2.33
N SER A 67 4.90 -3.17 1.58
CA SER A 67 3.45 -3.35 1.62
C SER A 67 3.12 -4.73 2.19
N PRO A 68 2.51 -4.82 3.39
CA PRO A 68 2.22 -6.09 4.06
C PRO A 68 1.24 -7.01 3.30
N ARG A 69 0.59 -6.52 2.24
CA ARG A 69 -0.31 -7.33 1.40
C ARG A 69 0.43 -8.27 0.43
N TYR A 70 1.76 -8.22 0.40
CA TYR A 70 2.57 -9.32 -0.12
C TYR A 70 3.11 -10.17 1.02
N PRO A 71 3.08 -11.51 0.90
CA PRO A 71 3.76 -12.36 1.86
C PRO A 71 5.23 -11.92 1.98
N PHE A 72 5.66 -11.69 3.22
CA PHE A 72 7.01 -11.28 3.63
C PHE A 72 8.14 -12.15 3.03
N HIS A 73 7.81 -13.34 2.52
CA HIS A 73 8.74 -14.33 1.97
C HIS A 73 9.42 -13.93 0.65
N GLN A 74 8.98 -12.89 -0.05
CA GLN A 74 9.61 -12.43 -1.31
C GLN A 74 10.54 -11.21 -1.18
N LEU A 75 10.75 -10.67 0.02
CA LEU A 75 11.62 -9.50 0.24
C LEU A 75 13.09 -9.85 0.49
N GLN A 76 13.45 -11.14 0.55
CA GLN A 76 14.85 -11.60 0.71
C GLN A 76 15.53 -12.02 -0.62
N GLY A 77 14.86 -11.92 -1.77
CA GLY A 77 15.44 -12.27 -3.08
C GLY A 77 16.16 -11.13 -3.80
N GLY A 78 16.14 -9.90 -3.27
CA GLY A 78 16.61 -8.70 -3.97
C GLY A 78 17.90 -8.05 -3.44
N ARG A 79 18.49 -8.57 -2.36
CA ARG A 79 19.81 -8.10 -1.88
C ARG A 79 20.91 -9.02 -2.42
N ASN A 80 21.08 -9.05 -3.73
CA ASN A 80 22.28 -9.66 -4.32
C ASN A 80 23.29 -8.55 -4.65
N THR A 81 24.39 -8.58 -3.89
CA THR A 81 25.75 -8.18 -4.24
C THR A 81 25.93 -7.48 -5.58
N ALA A 82 26.15 -6.16 -5.57
CA ALA A 82 26.86 -5.48 -6.64
C ALA A 82 27.74 -4.38 -6.04
N GLY A 83 29.05 -4.61 -6.11
CA GLY A 83 30.14 -3.68 -5.85
C GLY A 83 31.02 -4.17 -4.70
N ARG A 84 32.30 -4.56 -4.85
CA ARG A 84 33.34 -4.24 -5.84
C ARG A 84 33.45 -2.76 -6.22
#